data_AF-A0A7R9T8V6-F1
#
_entry.id   AF-A0A7R9T8V6-F1
#
_cell.length_a   1.000
_cell.length_b   1.000
_cell.length_c   1.000
_cell.angle_alpha   90.00
_cell.angle_beta   90.00
_cell.angle_gamma   90.00
#
_symmetry.space_group_name_H-M   'P 1'
#
loop_
_entity.id
_entity.type
_entity.pdbx_description
1 polymer ?
#
loop_
_entity_poly.entity_id
_entity_poly.type
_entity_poly.pdbx_seq_one_letter_code
_entity_poly.pdbx_strand_id
1 'polypeptide(L)'
;ARRRRRAPPGLPALAAMGPKKKVDPKEAKAAAKAKAEKRQKEAADKTFGLKNKNKSKKVQAFVNDVNRSATMQAKKKGEAREKPLTLAEKRKLKAEQEKAKHEMAMLFKEVPKSKNEQQVAAKEEEEDLSHLSLEEWIEHKRAGLGLSSGARVLLTDASFKEWRDRINAERKRAEEEERAKRFKGNRLTGREFFAQANPDTFTKDDEEGGVDLRQEYGKASSDIDSEEEPEELTAADEAALEALDEADLAALEGADADALAAELEGAAIAE
;
A
#
# COMPACT_ATOMS: atom_id res chain seq x y z
N ALA A 1 -77.15 -27.65 -13.89
CA ALA A 1 -75.75 -28.07 -13.66
C ALA A 1 -75.25 -27.50 -12.33
N ARG A 2 -75.28 -28.28 -11.24
CA ARG A 2 -74.79 -27.87 -9.91
C ARG A 2 -73.28 -28.09 -9.83
N ARG A 3 -72.49 -27.02 -9.84
CA ARG A 3 -71.03 -27.09 -9.60
C ARG A 3 -70.77 -27.35 -8.12
N ARG A 4 -70.16 -28.50 -7.84
CA ARG A 4 -69.71 -28.93 -6.50
C ARG A 4 -68.67 -27.94 -5.97
N ARG A 5 -68.96 -27.26 -4.85
CA ARG A 5 -67.94 -26.53 -4.07
C ARG A 5 -67.15 -27.56 -3.26
N ARG A 6 -65.86 -27.70 -3.58
CA ARG A 6 -64.91 -28.56 -2.86
C ARG A 6 -64.55 -27.87 -1.54
N ALA A 7 -64.77 -28.55 -0.42
CA ALA A 7 -64.40 -28.05 0.91
C ALA A 7 -62.86 -27.95 1.06
N PRO A 8 -62.32 -26.97 1.81
CA PRO A 8 -60.89 -26.91 2.11
C PRO A 8 -60.50 -28.01 3.13
N PRO A 9 -59.27 -28.55 3.07
CA PRO A 9 -58.79 -29.56 4.00
C PRO A 9 -58.66 -29.00 5.42
N GLY A 10 -59.11 -29.78 6.40
CA GLY A 10 -59.15 -29.42 7.82
C GLY A 10 -57.79 -29.08 8.41
N LEU A 11 -57.79 -28.08 9.29
CA LEU A 11 -56.68 -27.71 10.16
C LEU A 11 -56.32 -28.90 11.09
N PRO A 12 -55.04 -29.20 11.34
CA PRO A 12 -54.66 -30.17 12.35
C PRO A 12 -55.00 -29.63 13.75
N ALA A 13 -55.61 -30.47 14.57
CA ALA A 13 -56.00 -30.18 15.94
C ALA A 13 -54.81 -29.65 16.77
N LEU A 14 -55.03 -28.52 17.43
CA LEU A 14 -54.15 -27.97 18.47
C LEU A 14 -53.97 -29.03 19.57
N ALA A 15 -52.76 -29.59 19.66
CA ALA A 15 -52.34 -30.38 20.80
C ALA A 15 -52.44 -29.50 22.07
N ALA A 16 -53.17 -30.00 23.05
CA ALA A 16 -53.34 -29.39 24.36
C ALA A 16 -51.97 -29.10 24.99
N MET A 17 -51.66 -27.82 25.15
CA MET A 17 -50.51 -27.35 25.92
C MET A 17 -50.74 -27.71 27.39
N GLY A 18 -49.98 -28.71 27.88
CA GLY A 18 -50.01 -29.15 29.27
C GLY A 18 -49.75 -28.02 30.27
N PRO A 19 -50.19 -28.18 31.53
CA PRO A 19 -50.15 -27.11 32.54
C PRO A 19 -48.71 -26.66 32.79
N LYS A 20 -48.47 -25.34 32.61
CA LYS A 20 -47.19 -24.69 32.91
C LYS A 20 -46.81 -24.97 34.37
N LYS A 21 -45.78 -25.78 34.57
CA LYS A 21 -45.13 -26.03 35.86
C LYS A 21 -44.69 -24.67 36.43
N LYS A 22 -45.31 -24.23 37.52
CA LYS A 22 -44.88 -23.03 38.27
C LYS A 22 -43.48 -23.34 38.81
N VAL A 23 -42.49 -22.58 38.36
CA VAL A 23 -41.11 -22.69 38.86
C VAL A 23 -41.07 -22.03 40.23
N ASP A 24 -40.65 -22.75 41.25
CA ASP A 24 -40.65 -22.28 42.64
C ASP A 24 -39.74 -21.04 42.80
N PRO A 25 -40.19 -19.97 43.51
CA PRO A 25 -39.42 -18.73 43.70
C PRO A 25 -38.04 -18.94 44.33
N LYS A 26 -37.86 -20.03 45.08
CA LYS A 26 -36.62 -20.39 45.77
C LYS A 26 -35.54 -20.88 44.79
N GLU A 27 -35.93 -21.58 43.72
CA GLU A 27 -35.02 -22.09 42.69
C GLU A 27 -34.57 -20.97 41.73
N ALA A 28 -35.48 -20.05 41.41
CA ALA A 28 -35.15 -18.85 40.61
C ALA A 28 -34.13 -17.93 41.31
N LYS A 29 -34.22 -17.79 42.65
CA LYS A 29 -33.28 -16.99 43.45
C LYS A 29 -31.88 -17.63 43.54
N ALA A 30 -31.82 -18.97 43.63
CA ALA A 30 -30.56 -19.72 43.61
C ALA A 30 -29.85 -19.62 42.25
N ALA A 31 -30.59 -19.74 41.15
CA ALA A 31 -30.05 -19.60 39.80
C ALA A 31 -29.56 -18.17 39.47
N ALA A 32 -30.22 -17.14 40.03
CA ALA A 32 -29.78 -15.74 39.88
C ALA A 32 -28.46 -15.47 40.62
N LYS A 33 -28.30 -16.03 41.83
CA LYS A 33 -27.07 -15.88 42.63
C LYS A 33 -25.87 -16.58 41.95
N ALA A 34 -26.07 -17.80 41.44
CA ALA A 34 -25.01 -18.53 40.72
C ALA A 34 -24.57 -17.82 39.42
N LYS A 35 -25.50 -17.18 38.70
CA LYS A 35 -25.18 -16.38 37.51
C LYS A 35 -24.47 -15.07 37.85
N ALA A 36 -24.80 -14.43 38.97
CA ALA A 36 -24.11 -13.23 39.44
C ALA A 36 -22.65 -13.54 39.84
N GLU A 37 -22.43 -14.67 40.53
CA GLU A 37 -21.10 -15.09 40.97
C GLU A 37 -20.18 -15.44 39.79
N LYS A 38 -20.68 -16.15 38.77
CA LYS A 38 -19.91 -16.44 37.55
C LYS A 38 -19.48 -15.15 36.82
N ARG A 39 -20.37 -14.15 36.75
CA ARG A 39 -20.07 -12.85 36.14
C ARG A 39 -19.05 -12.05 36.94
N GLN A 40 -19.12 -12.12 38.27
CA GLN A 40 -18.12 -11.50 39.13
C GLN A 40 -16.75 -12.17 38.98
N LYS A 41 -16.70 -13.49 38.80
CA LYS A 41 -15.45 -14.23 38.47
C LYS A 41 -14.89 -13.83 37.11
N GLU A 42 -15.71 -13.77 36.07
CA GLU A 42 -15.29 -13.35 34.72
C GLU A 42 -14.82 -11.88 34.68
N ALA A 43 -15.44 -10.99 35.46
CA ALA A 43 -15.00 -9.60 35.60
C ALA A 43 -13.73 -9.48 36.48
N ALA A 44 -13.57 -10.34 37.49
CA ALA A 44 -12.35 -10.41 38.29
C ALA A 44 -11.18 -10.90 37.43
N ASP A 45 -11.34 -11.95 36.63
CA ASP A 45 -10.27 -12.52 35.79
C ASP A 45 -9.79 -11.54 34.72
N LYS A 46 -10.71 -10.83 34.05
CA LYS A 46 -10.36 -9.80 33.04
C LYS A 46 -9.69 -8.57 33.63
N THR A 47 -9.75 -8.42 34.95
CA THR A 47 -9.15 -7.29 35.62
C THR A 47 -8.11 -7.69 36.67
N PHE A 48 -7.73 -8.97 36.65
CA PHE A 48 -6.63 -9.59 37.39
C PHE A 48 -5.32 -9.38 36.62
N GLY A 49 -4.22 -9.14 37.34
CA GLY A 49 -2.90 -8.89 36.73
C GLY A 49 -2.58 -7.43 36.39
N LEU A 50 -3.51 -6.48 36.57
CA LEU A 50 -3.19 -5.05 36.45
C LEU A 50 -2.47 -4.56 37.71
N LYS A 51 -1.13 -4.53 37.65
CA LYS A 51 -0.21 -4.24 38.77
C LYS A 51 -0.37 -2.85 39.44
N ASN A 52 -1.14 -1.93 38.85
CA ASN A 52 -1.41 -0.57 39.34
C ASN A 52 -2.91 -0.24 39.48
N LYS A 53 -3.74 -1.25 39.76
CA LYS A 53 -5.20 -1.17 39.91
C LYS A 53 -5.73 0.08 40.63
N ASN A 54 -5.09 0.45 41.75
CA ASN A 54 -5.52 1.55 42.61
C ASN A 54 -4.63 2.80 42.49
N LYS A 55 -3.61 2.77 41.63
CA LYS A 55 -2.58 3.82 41.54
C LYS A 55 -2.70 4.66 40.27
N SER A 56 -3.15 4.08 39.16
CA SER A 56 -3.31 4.79 37.88
C SER A 56 -4.77 5.05 37.54
N LYS A 57 -5.10 6.32 37.28
CA LYS A 57 -6.44 6.76 36.83
C LYS A 57 -6.86 6.07 35.53
N LYS A 58 -5.92 5.84 34.62
CA LYS A 58 -6.16 5.16 33.34
C LYS A 58 -6.50 3.68 33.54
N VAL A 59 -5.83 3.03 34.49
CA VAL A 59 -6.13 1.65 34.89
C VAL A 59 -7.49 1.56 35.61
N GLN A 60 -7.82 2.52 36.47
CA GLN A 60 -9.14 2.57 37.12
C GLN A 60 -10.29 2.74 36.12
N ALA A 61 -10.12 3.60 35.11
CA ALA A 61 -11.11 3.78 34.04
C ALA A 61 -11.35 2.47 33.26
N PHE A 62 -10.26 1.79 32.86
CA PHE A 62 -10.36 0.49 32.17
C PHE A 62 -11.11 -0.56 33.01
N VAL A 63 -10.85 -0.63 34.31
CA VAL A 63 -11.54 -1.54 35.22
C VAL A 63 -13.03 -1.23 35.31
N ASN A 64 -13.39 0.05 35.38
CA ASN A 64 -14.78 0.50 35.41
C ASN A 64 -15.51 0.14 34.11
N ASP A 65 -14.85 0.29 32.96
CA ASP A 65 -15.42 -0.07 31.66
C ASP A 65 -15.61 -1.58 31.49
N VAL A 66 -14.65 -2.40 31.94
CA VAL A 66 -14.80 -3.86 31.93
C VAL A 66 -15.96 -4.32 32.84
N ASN A 67 -16.09 -3.74 34.04
CA ASN A 67 -17.20 -4.02 34.95
C ASN A 67 -18.56 -3.56 34.38
N ARG A 68 -18.59 -2.39 33.72
CA ARG A 68 -19.79 -1.84 33.07
C ARG A 68 -20.22 -2.69 31.87
N SER A 69 -19.27 -3.15 31.05
CA SER A 69 -19.50 -4.08 29.94
C SER A 69 -20.13 -5.39 30.43
N ALA A 70 -19.58 -5.99 31.49
CA ALA A 70 -20.13 -7.20 32.11
C ALA A 70 -21.55 -7.01 32.66
N THR A 71 -21.88 -5.80 33.12
CA THR A 71 -23.20 -5.45 33.66
C THR A 71 -24.23 -5.12 32.57
N MET A 72 -23.82 -4.43 31.50
CA MET A 72 -24.71 -4.02 30.40
C MET A 72 -25.14 -5.18 29.50
N GLN A 73 -24.27 -6.19 29.32
CA GLN A 73 -24.65 -7.45 28.67
C GLN A 73 -25.79 -8.19 29.41
N ALA A 74 -25.95 -7.95 30.72
CA ALA A 74 -27.05 -8.55 31.49
C ALA A 74 -28.40 -7.85 31.26
N LYS A 75 -28.43 -6.53 31.04
CA LYS A 75 -29.69 -5.78 30.79
C LYS A 75 -30.29 -6.13 29.43
N LYS A 76 -29.46 -6.30 28.39
CA LYS A 76 -29.91 -6.69 27.05
C LYS A 76 -30.55 -8.09 26.98
N LYS A 77 -30.21 -8.99 27.92
CA LYS A 77 -30.72 -10.37 27.95
C LYS A 77 -31.92 -10.57 28.89
N GLY A 78 -32.28 -9.55 29.70
CA GLY A 78 -33.35 -9.61 30.69
C GLY A 78 -34.73 -9.11 30.21
N GLU A 79 -34.77 -8.23 29.22
CA GLU A 79 -36.03 -7.60 28.74
C GLU A 79 -36.58 -8.15 27.43
N ALA A 80 -35.87 -9.05 26.74
CA ALA A 80 -36.37 -9.69 25.52
C ALA A 80 -37.07 -11.02 25.81
N ARG A 81 -38.10 -11.01 26.67
CA ARG A 81 -39.05 -12.14 26.76
C ARG A 81 -40.19 -11.83 25.81
N GLU A 82 -39.97 -12.15 24.54
CA GLU A 82 -40.89 -11.93 23.43
C GLU A 82 -42.29 -12.48 23.76
N LYS A 83 -43.30 -11.58 23.79
CA LYS A 83 -44.64 -11.97 23.37
C LYS A 83 -44.52 -12.39 21.90
N PRO A 84 -45.08 -13.51 21.44
CA PRO A 84 -45.00 -13.88 20.02
C PRO A 84 -45.82 -12.87 19.20
N LEU A 85 -45.16 -11.80 18.79
CA LEU A 85 -45.69 -10.80 17.87
C LEU A 85 -45.87 -11.49 16.51
N THR A 86 -47.04 -11.29 15.94
CA THR A 86 -47.41 -11.85 14.64
C THR A 86 -46.42 -11.37 13.57
N LEU A 87 -46.29 -12.10 12.45
CA LEU A 87 -45.33 -11.78 11.37
C LEU A 87 -45.48 -10.32 10.87
N ALA A 88 -46.69 -9.78 10.93
CA ALA A 88 -47.02 -8.40 10.56
C ALA A 88 -46.40 -7.36 11.52
N GLU A 89 -46.41 -7.62 12.82
CA GLU A 89 -45.84 -6.71 13.83
C GLU A 89 -44.30 -6.78 13.83
N LYS A 90 -43.70 -7.95 13.58
CA LYS A 90 -42.23 -8.07 13.40
C LYS A 90 -41.74 -7.30 12.17
N ARG A 91 -42.51 -7.26 11.09
CA ARG A 91 -42.20 -6.47 9.89
C ARG A 91 -42.33 -4.96 10.13
N LYS A 92 -43.38 -4.52 10.82
CA LYS A 92 -43.55 -3.10 11.20
C LYS A 92 -42.42 -2.61 12.11
N LEU A 93 -42.06 -3.40 13.13
CA LEU A 93 -40.97 -3.06 14.04
C LEU A 93 -39.61 -2.97 13.34
N LYS A 94 -39.32 -3.88 12.39
CA LYS A 94 -38.08 -3.80 11.59
C LYS A 94 -38.06 -2.58 10.69
N ALA A 95 -39.16 -2.29 9.99
CA ALA A 95 -39.26 -1.11 9.14
C ALA A 95 -39.12 0.19 9.94
N GLU A 96 -39.68 0.23 11.14
CA GLU A 96 -39.57 1.38 12.06
C GLU A 96 -38.17 1.50 12.66
N GLN A 97 -37.49 0.38 12.95
CA GLN A 97 -36.09 0.37 13.37
C GLN A 97 -35.14 0.79 12.25
N GLU A 98 -35.40 0.40 11.00
CA GLU A 98 -34.61 0.84 9.85
C GLU A 98 -34.81 2.32 9.56
N LYS A 99 -36.05 2.81 9.67
CA LYS A 99 -36.34 4.26 9.61
C LYS A 99 -35.67 5.02 10.74
N ALA A 100 -35.79 4.55 11.99
CA ALA A 100 -35.12 5.18 13.13
C ALA A 100 -33.59 5.16 12.99
N LYS A 101 -33.01 4.07 12.47
CA LYS A 101 -31.57 4.00 12.18
C LYS A 101 -31.16 4.95 11.06
N HIS A 102 -31.99 5.08 10.02
CA HIS A 102 -31.73 5.99 8.91
C HIS A 102 -31.88 7.46 9.34
N GLU A 103 -32.91 7.78 10.12
CA GLU A 103 -33.11 9.10 10.72
C GLU A 103 -31.97 9.45 11.69
N MET A 104 -31.52 8.50 12.52
CA MET A 104 -30.32 8.68 13.35
C MET A 104 -29.06 8.85 12.50
N ALA A 105 -28.89 8.07 11.43
CA ALA A 105 -27.73 8.18 10.56
C ALA A 105 -27.70 9.54 9.84
N MET A 106 -28.85 10.08 9.40
CA MET A 106 -28.92 11.42 8.82
C MET A 106 -28.68 12.51 9.87
N LEU A 107 -29.17 12.34 11.11
CA LEU A 107 -28.96 13.30 12.19
C LEU A 107 -27.49 13.35 12.67
N PHE A 108 -26.78 12.23 12.61
CA PHE A 108 -25.37 12.13 13.01
C PHE A 108 -24.38 12.42 11.86
N LYS A 109 -24.84 12.60 10.63
CA LYS A 109 -23.96 12.78 9.46
C LYS A 109 -23.50 14.22 9.24
N GLU A 110 -24.11 15.22 9.85
CA GLU A 110 -23.78 16.61 9.54
C GLU A 110 -23.38 17.43 10.77
N VAL A 111 -22.16 17.18 11.22
CA VAL A 111 -21.31 18.25 11.73
C VAL A 111 -20.30 18.55 10.64
N PRO A 112 -20.29 19.74 10.02
CA PRO A 112 -19.26 20.11 9.06
C PRO A 112 -17.91 20.07 9.78
N LYS A 113 -17.11 19.03 9.50
CA LYS A 113 -15.75 18.91 10.03
C LYS A 113 -15.00 20.19 9.66
N SER A 114 -14.39 20.81 10.67
CA SER A 114 -13.60 22.02 10.45
C SER A 114 -12.45 21.73 9.47
N LYS A 115 -11.97 22.75 8.74
CA LYS A 115 -10.87 22.63 7.77
C LYS A 115 -9.59 22.01 8.39
N ASN A 116 -9.44 22.10 9.71
CA ASN A 116 -8.33 21.51 10.46
C ASN A 116 -8.52 20.01 10.69
N GLU A 117 -9.74 19.57 10.93
CA GLU A 117 -10.12 18.18 11.19
C GLU A 117 -10.10 17.32 9.92
N GLN A 118 -10.34 17.93 8.76
CA GLN A 118 -10.12 17.31 7.45
C GLN A 118 -8.63 17.11 7.14
N GLN A 119 -7.77 18.06 7.53
CA GLN A 119 -6.33 17.94 7.37
C GLN A 119 -5.71 16.91 8.32
N VAL A 120 -6.22 16.81 9.55
CA VAL A 120 -5.79 15.77 10.50
C VAL A 120 -6.21 14.40 10.00
N ALA A 121 -7.45 14.22 9.53
CA ALA A 121 -7.90 12.95 8.96
C ALA A 121 -7.10 12.57 7.71
N ALA A 122 -6.77 13.53 6.83
CA ALA A 122 -5.96 13.27 5.64
C ALA A 122 -4.51 12.89 5.98
N LYS A 123 -3.93 13.50 7.03
CA LYS A 123 -2.59 13.14 7.52
C LYS A 123 -2.57 11.79 8.23
N GLU A 124 -3.59 11.50 9.04
CA GLU A 124 -3.74 10.21 9.72
C GLU A 124 -3.93 9.09 8.70
N GLU A 125 -4.72 9.32 7.66
CA GLU A 125 -4.84 8.40 6.52
C GLU A 125 -3.52 8.27 5.75
N GLU A 126 -2.76 9.35 5.54
CA GLU A 126 -1.44 9.29 4.91
C GLU A 126 -0.41 8.51 5.76
N GLU A 127 -0.45 8.67 7.08
CA GLU A 127 0.38 7.92 8.04
C GLU A 127 0.00 6.44 8.07
N ASP A 128 -1.29 6.11 8.08
CA ASP A 128 -1.80 4.73 8.00
C ASP A 128 -1.37 4.08 6.66
N LEU A 129 -1.42 4.84 5.56
CA LEU A 129 -0.97 4.38 4.25
C LEU A 129 0.55 4.21 4.17
N SER A 130 1.33 4.98 4.93
CA SER A 130 2.80 4.83 4.98
C SER A 130 3.23 3.54 5.68
N HIS A 131 2.38 3.00 6.56
CA HIS A 131 2.62 1.76 7.31
C HIS A 131 2.13 0.50 6.61
N LEU A 132 1.40 0.63 5.49
CA LEU A 132 0.98 -0.48 4.66
C LEU A 132 2.17 -1.08 3.91
N SER A 133 2.08 -2.37 3.62
CA SER A 133 2.99 -3.00 2.66
C SER A 133 2.88 -2.32 1.29
N LEU A 134 3.95 -2.40 0.48
CA LEU A 134 3.99 -1.78 -0.85
C LEU A 134 2.82 -2.27 -1.72
N GLU A 135 2.48 -3.56 -1.62
CA GLU A 135 1.38 -4.19 -2.33
C GLU A 135 0.02 -3.62 -1.92
N GLU A 136 -0.22 -3.46 -0.62
CA GLU A 136 -1.46 -2.87 -0.09
C GLU A 136 -1.55 -1.37 -0.43
N TRP A 137 -0.43 -0.65 -0.40
CA TRP A 137 -0.37 0.76 -0.78
C TRP A 137 -0.70 0.95 -2.27
N ILE A 138 -0.15 0.08 -3.13
CA ILE A 138 -0.46 0.09 -4.57
C ILE A 138 -1.94 -0.23 -4.79
N GLU A 139 -2.50 -1.22 -4.09
CA GLU A 139 -3.92 -1.59 -4.24
C GLU A 139 -4.84 -0.46 -3.76
N HIS A 140 -4.52 0.19 -2.63
CA HIS A 140 -5.24 1.36 -2.14
C HIS A 140 -5.21 2.53 -3.14
N LYS A 141 -4.03 2.85 -3.69
CA LYS A 141 -3.89 3.90 -4.72
C LYS A 141 -4.63 3.55 -6.01
N ARG A 142 -4.63 2.28 -6.44
CA ARG A 142 -5.40 1.83 -7.62
C ARG A 142 -6.90 1.93 -7.39
N ALA A 143 -7.39 1.55 -6.21
CA ALA A 143 -8.79 1.69 -5.85
C ALA A 143 -9.22 3.17 -5.80
N GLY A 144 -8.38 4.04 -5.23
CA GLY A 144 -8.65 5.48 -5.13
C GLY A 144 -8.62 6.23 -6.47
N LEU A 145 -7.93 5.70 -7.48
CA LEU A 145 -7.89 6.30 -8.81
C LEU A 145 -9.23 6.20 -9.55
N GLY A 146 -10.14 5.28 -9.17
CA GLY A 146 -11.48 5.19 -9.76
C GLY A 146 -11.50 4.95 -11.28
N LEU A 147 -10.35 4.59 -11.86
CA LEU A 147 -10.21 4.34 -13.29
C LEU A 147 -10.86 2.99 -13.62
N SER A 148 -12.04 3.04 -14.26
CA SER A 148 -12.54 1.87 -15.01
C SER A 148 -11.48 1.44 -16.02
N SER A 149 -11.35 0.14 -16.26
CA SER A 149 -10.19 -0.46 -16.95
C SER A 149 -9.88 0.10 -18.35
N GLY A 150 -10.73 0.96 -18.93
CA GLY A 150 -10.53 1.62 -20.23
C GLY A 150 -10.08 3.09 -20.21
N ALA A 151 -9.93 3.73 -19.04
CA ALA A 151 -9.55 5.15 -18.94
C ALA A 151 -8.06 5.39 -18.59
N ARG A 152 -7.23 4.33 -18.62
CA ARG A 152 -5.79 4.46 -18.35
C ARG A 152 -5.10 5.04 -19.58
N VAL A 153 -4.35 6.13 -19.39
CA VAL A 153 -3.37 6.58 -20.39
C VAL A 153 -2.38 5.43 -20.59
N LEU A 154 -2.32 4.91 -21.81
CA LEU A 154 -1.35 3.89 -22.15
C LEU A 154 0.04 4.51 -22.04
N LEU A 155 0.92 3.83 -21.33
CA LEU A 155 2.31 4.24 -21.21
C LEU A 155 2.99 4.01 -22.56
N THR A 156 2.94 5.04 -23.41
CA THR A 156 3.67 5.10 -24.68
C THR A 156 5.02 5.76 -24.46
N ASP A 157 6.00 5.47 -25.31
CA ASP A 157 7.35 6.04 -25.18
C ASP A 157 7.35 7.57 -25.19
N ALA A 158 6.47 8.18 -26.00
CA ALA A 158 6.29 9.63 -26.02
C ALA A 158 5.74 10.15 -24.67
N SER A 159 4.67 9.53 -24.14
CA SER A 159 4.09 9.93 -22.85
C SER A 159 5.06 9.75 -21.67
N PHE A 160 5.91 8.72 -21.73
CA PHE A 160 6.92 8.47 -20.70
C PHE A 160 8.06 9.49 -20.78
N LYS A 161 8.54 9.84 -21.99
CA LYS A 161 9.55 10.89 -22.18
C LYS A 161 9.05 12.24 -21.68
N GLU A 162 7.83 12.62 -22.03
CA GLU A 162 7.20 13.85 -21.53
C GLU A 162 7.08 13.86 -19.99
N TRP A 163 6.65 12.74 -19.39
CA TRP A 163 6.60 12.59 -17.94
C TRP A 163 7.98 12.73 -17.30
N ARG A 164 8.98 12.01 -17.83
CA ARG A 164 10.37 12.04 -17.35
C ARG A 164 10.94 13.44 -17.44
N ASP A 165 10.79 14.10 -18.58
CA ASP A 165 11.33 15.44 -18.82
C ASP A 165 10.65 16.46 -17.91
N ARG A 166 9.34 16.32 -17.67
CA ARG A 166 8.61 17.12 -16.69
C ARG A 166 9.16 16.93 -15.27
N ILE A 167 9.33 15.68 -14.82
CA ILE A 167 9.86 15.37 -13.48
C ILE A 167 11.31 15.87 -13.34
N ASN A 168 12.14 15.70 -14.36
CA ASN A 168 13.52 16.19 -14.38
C ASN A 168 13.59 17.72 -14.35
N ALA A 169 12.74 18.40 -15.12
CA ALA A 169 12.66 19.86 -15.11
C ALA A 169 12.16 20.40 -13.77
N GLU A 170 11.19 19.73 -13.13
CA GLU A 170 10.72 20.07 -11.78
C GLU A 170 11.84 19.90 -10.74
N ARG A 171 12.55 18.76 -10.76
CA ARG A 171 13.70 18.51 -9.88
C ARG A 171 14.79 19.55 -10.08
N LYS A 172 15.16 19.85 -11.34
CA LYS A 172 16.17 20.86 -11.68
C LYS A 172 15.76 22.24 -11.19
N ARG A 173 14.49 22.63 -11.42
CA ARG A 173 13.96 23.92 -10.93
C ARG A 173 13.98 24.02 -9.41
N ALA A 174 13.64 22.95 -8.70
CA ALA A 174 13.69 22.91 -7.24
C ALA A 174 15.15 23.02 -6.73
N GLU A 175 16.09 22.33 -7.38
CA GLU A 175 17.50 22.41 -7.06
C GLU A 175 18.09 23.80 -7.34
N GLU A 176 17.72 24.43 -8.44
CA GLU A 176 18.11 25.81 -8.77
C GLU A 176 17.51 26.82 -7.79
N GLU A 177 16.27 26.62 -7.34
CA GLU A 177 15.65 27.47 -6.33
C GLU A 177 16.34 27.33 -4.96
N GLU A 178 16.65 26.11 -4.54
CA GLU A 178 17.44 25.85 -3.33
C GLU A 178 18.86 26.39 -3.46
N ARG A 179 19.49 26.22 -4.63
CA ARG A 179 20.79 26.83 -4.97
C ARG A 179 20.72 28.35 -4.87
N ALA A 180 19.68 29.00 -5.40
CA ALA A 180 19.50 30.44 -5.32
C ALA A 180 19.27 30.92 -3.88
N LYS A 181 18.52 30.16 -3.05
CA LYS A 181 18.37 30.44 -1.61
C LYS A 181 19.69 30.33 -0.87
N ARG A 182 20.47 29.27 -1.13
CA ARG A 182 21.81 29.07 -0.57
C ARG A 182 22.77 30.19 -0.99
N PHE A 183 22.73 30.58 -2.26
CA PHE A 183 23.51 31.68 -2.81
C PHE A 183 23.17 33.01 -2.13
N LYS A 184 21.87 33.34 -2.00
CA LYS A 184 21.40 34.57 -1.31
C LYS A 184 21.76 34.59 0.18
N GLY A 185 21.84 33.42 0.82
CA GLY A 185 22.28 33.27 2.20
C GLY A 185 23.80 33.21 2.39
N ASN A 186 24.60 33.35 1.33
CA ASN A 186 26.05 33.16 1.34
C ASN A 186 26.48 31.78 1.93
N ARG A 187 25.61 30.77 1.76
CA ARG A 187 25.83 29.37 2.16
C ARG A 187 26.19 28.53 0.94
N LEU A 188 27.12 29.03 0.13
CA LEU A 188 27.61 28.30 -1.04
C LEU A 188 28.32 27.03 -0.57
N THR A 189 28.12 25.94 -1.31
CA THR A 189 28.92 24.73 -1.14
C THR A 189 30.37 25.02 -1.55
N GLY A 190 31.34 24.26 -1.02
CA GLY A 190 32.75 24.45 -1.36
C GLY A 190 32.99 24.47 -2.87
N ARG A 191 32.35 23.57 -3.63
CA ARG A 191 32.43 23.54 -5.11
C ARG A 191 31.90 24.82 -5.75
N GLU A 192 30.76 25.34 -5.28
CA GLU A 192 30.21 26.61 -5.79
C GLU A 192 31.08 27.81 -5.41
N PHE A 193 31.70 27.79 -4.24
CA PHE A 193 32.64 28.81 -3.80
C PHE A 193 33.90 28.84 -4.69
N PHE A 194 34.45 27.67 -5.03
CA PHE A 194 35.60 27.56 -5.94
C PHE A 194 35.26 27.96 -7.38
N ALA A 195 34.10 27.54 -7.89
CA ALA A 195 33.64 27.92 -9.23
C ALA A 195 33.38 29.42 -9.38
N GLN A 196 32.91 30.10 -8.31
CA GLN A 196 32.71 31.55 -8.33
C GLN A 196 34.02 32.34 -8.19
N ALA A 197 34.98 31.83 -7.40
CA ALA A 197 36.27 32.49 -7.19
C ALA A 197 37.23 32.34 -8.38
N ASN A 198 37.13 31.23 -9.13
CA ASN A 198 37.98 30.93 -10.27
C ASN A 198 37.12 30.42 -11.43
N PRO A 199 36.47 31.33 -12.20
CA PRO A 199 35.59 30.94 -13.30
C PRO A 199 36.32 30.11 -14.37
N ASP A 200 37.64 30.24 -14.51
CA ASP A 200 38.45 29.54 -15.50
C ASP A 200 38.79 28.08 -15.13
N THR A 201 38.52 27.66 -13.89
CA THR A 201 38.90 26.30 -13.41
C THR A 201 37.86 25.22 -13.67
N PHE A 202 36.60 25.59 -13.93
CA PHE A 202 35.50 24.61 -14.11
C PHE A 202 34.57 24.93 -15.29
N THR A 203 34.70 26.08 -15.95
CA THR A 203 33.81 26.46 -17.08
C THR A 203 34.07 25.71 -18.37
N LYS A 204 35.14 24.91 -18.46
CA LYS A 204 35.43 24.12 -19.66
C LYS A 204 34.76 22.73 -19.67
N ASP A 205 34.13 22.32 -18.56
CA ASP A 205 33.60 20.96 -18.39
C ASP A 205 32.11 20.93 -17.98
N ASP A 206 31.54 22.07 -17.58
CA ASP A 206 30.13 22.16 -17.14
C ASP A 206 29.12 22.37 -18.30
N GLU A 207 29.57 22.50 -19.56
CA GLU A 207 28.68 22.52 -20.75
C GLU A 207 28.56 21.15 -21.43
N GLU A 208 29.42 20.18 -21.12
CA GLU A 208 29.37 18.84 -21.67
C GLU A 208 29.80 17.80 -20.63
N GLY A 209 28.82 17.32 -19.84
CA GLY A 209 28.90 16.05 -19.11
C GLY A 209 29.96 15.99 -18.00
N GLY A 210 29.63 16.50 -16.80
CA GLY A 210 30.42 16.26 -15.61
C GLY A 210 30.75 14.77 -15.44
N VAL A 211 32.03 14.43 -15.56
CA VAL A 211 32.53 13.07 -15.38
C VAL A 211 32.33 12.64 -13.92
N ASP A 212 31.45 11.66 -13.72
CA ASP A 212 31.29 10.97 -12.44
C ASP A 212 32.56 10.15 -12.18
N LEU A 213 33.40 10.57 -11.23
CA LEU A 213 34.63 9.86 -10.84
C LEU A 213 34.35 8.41 -10.37
N ARG A 214 33.10 8.08 -10.02
CA ARG A 214 32.67 6.71 -9.75
C ARG A 214 32.53 5.87 -11.03
N GLN A 215 32.31 6.51 -12.17
CA GLN A 215 32.24 5.87 -13.46
C GLN A 215 33.65 5.46 -13.92
N GLU A 216 34.67 6.29 -13.74
CA GLU A 216 36.03 5.97 -14.23
C GLU A 216 36.66 4.70 -13.59
N TYR A 217 36.44 4.45 -12.29
CA TYR A 217 36.92 3.22 -11.63
C TYR A 217 35.91 2.06 -11.60
N GLY A 218 34.63 2.31 -11.89
CA GLY A 218 33.63 1.25 -12.07
C GLY A 218 33.60 0.68 -13.49
N LYS A 219 34.08 1.47 -14.46
CA LYS A 219 34.08 1.20 -15.89
C LYS A 219 35.12 0.16 -16.32
N ALA A 220 36.15 -0.10 -15.51
CA ALA A 220 37.04 -1.26 -15.67
C ALA A 220 36.35 -2.63 -15.50
N SER A 221 35.07 -2.69 -15.08
CA SER A 221 34.30 -3.96 -15.06
C SER A 221 33.02 -3.96 -15.89
N SER A 222 32.66 -2.82 -16.52
CA SER A 222 31.44 -2.71 -17.32
C SER A 222 31.67 -2.24 -18.76
N ASP A 223 32.91 -1.98 -19.17
CA ASP A 223 33.30 -1.86 -20.58
C ASP A 223 33.47 -3.25 -21.22
N ILE A 224 32.37 -3.99 -21.32
CA ILE A 224 32.25 -5.15 -22.23
C ILE A 224 31.03 -5.01 -23.14
N ASP A 225 30.30 -3.89 -23.06
CA ASP A 225 29.17 -3.61 -23.95
C ASP A 225 28.95 -2.10 -24.14
N SER A 226 30.05 -1.33 -24.20
CA SER A 226 30.02 0.04 -24.70
C SER A 226 30.41 -0.03 -26.17
N GLU A 227 29.51 0.39 -27.05
CA GLU A 227 29.70 0.54 -28.49
C GLU A 227 31.00 1.31 -28.78
N GLU A 228 32.06 0.55 -28.99
CA GLU A 228 33.26 0.95 -29.70
C GLU A 228 32.82 1.07 -31.16
N GLU A 229 32.80 2.30 -31.69
CA GLU A 229 32.63 2.47 -33.13
C GLU A 229 33.71 1.63 -33.81
N PRO A 230 33.36 0.68 -34.68
CA PRO A 230 34.37 -0.10 -35.38
C PRO A 230 35.16 0.90 -36.22
N GLU A 231 36.48 0.96 -35.99
CA GLU A 231 37.38 1.71 -36.86
C GLU A 231 37.05 1.32 -38.31
N GLU A 232 36.71 2.31 -39.14
CA GLU A 232 36.46 2.08 -40.57
C GLU A 232 37.69 1.37 -41.14
N LEU A 233 37.48 0.14 -41.64
CA LEU A 233 38.50 -0.61 -42.38
C LEU A 233 39.12 0.31 -43.41
N THR A 234 40.46 0.44 -43.38
CA THR A 234 41.11 1.25 -44.38
C THR A 234 40.88 0.62 -45.75
N ALA A 235 40.93 1.41 -46.83
CA ALA A 235 40.79 0.87 -48.18
C ALA A 235 41.83 -0.23 -48.50
N ALA A 236 42.94 -0.28 -47.76
CA ALA A 236 43.92 -1.37 -47.84
C ALA A 236 43.41 -2.65 -47.16
N ASP A 237 42.76 -2.53 -46.00
CA ASP A 237 42.20 -3.68 -45.26
C ASP A 237 41.01 -4.29 -46.02
N GLU A 238 40.16 -3.45 -46.62
CA GLU A 238 39.04 -3.91 -47.45
C GLU A 238 39.53 -4.62 -48.72
N ALA A 239 40.57 -4.08 -49.37
CA ALA A 239 41.19 -4.73 -50.53
C ALA A 239 41.90 -6.04 -50.18
N ALA A 240 42.48 -6.15 -48.98
CA ALA A 240 43.10 -7.39 -48.52
C ALA A 240 42.05 -8.48 -48.29
N LEU A 241 40.89 -8.13 -47.71
CA LEU A 241 39.78 -9.06 -47.50
C LEU A 241 39.17 -9.55 -48.82
N GLU A 242 39.05 -8.68 -49.82
CA GLU A 242 38.52 -9.06 -51.15
C GLU A 242 39.50 -9.93 -51.94
N ALA A 243 40.80 -9.86 -51.63
CA ALA A 243 41.84 -10.66 -52.26
C ALA A 243 42.01 -12.07 -51.67
N LEU A 244 41.41 -12.37 -50.51
CA LEU A 244 41.47 -13.69 -49.90
C LEU A 244 40.58 -14.68 -50.66
N ASP A 245 41.21 -15.74 -51.18
CA ASP A 245 40.48 -16.80 -51.85
C ASP A 245 40.05 -17.93 -50.88
N GLU A 246 39.27 -18.87 -51.39
CA GLU A 246 38.73 -19.97 -50.58
C GLU A 246 39.82 -20.95 -50.09
N ALA A 247 41.02 -20.92 -50.69
CA ALA A 247 42.18 -21.67 -50.21
C ALA A 247 42.88 -20.94 -49.04
N ASP A 248 42.92 -19.61 -49.07
CA ASP A 248 43.45 -18.79 -47.97
C ASP A 248 42.59 -18.90 -46.69
N LEU A 249 41.26 -18.92 -46.85
CA LEU A 249 40.33 -19.13 -45.73
C LEU A 249 40.48 -20.53 -45.11
N ALA A 250 40.68 -21.56 -45.94
CA ALA A 250 40.90 -22.93 -45.47
C ALA A 250 42.24 -23.10 -44.73
N ALA A 251 43.26 -22.31 -45.08
CA ALA A 251 44.55 -22.30 -44.39
C ALA A 251 44.45 -21.69 -42.98
N LEU A 252 43.59 -20.68 -42.79
CA LEU A 252 43.35 -20.05 -41.48
C LEU A 252 42.59 -20.94 -40.50
N GLU A 253 41.65 -21.78 -40.99
CA GLU A 253 40.89 -22.70 -40.12
C GLU A 253 41.77 -23.82 -39.51
N GLY A 254 42.89 -24.14 -40.16
CA GLY A 254 43.86 -25.12 -39.67
C GLY A 254 45.07 -24.56 -38.93
N ALA A 255 45.20 -23.23 -38.84
CA ALA A 255 46.36 -22.59 -38.25
C ALA A 255 46.23 -22.50 -36.72
N ASP A 256 47.27 -22.97 -36.01
CA ASP A 256 47.36 -22.87 -34.56
C ASP A 256 47.62 -21.40 -34.18
N ALA A 257 46.68 -20.77 -33.47
CA ALA A 257 46.70 -19.33 -33.19
C ALA A 257 47.95 -18.90 -32.43
N ASP A 258 48.53 -19.78 -31.60
CA ASP A 258 49.77 -19.51 -30.86
C ASP A 258 50.99 -19.44 -31.79
N ALA A 259 50.97 -20.13 -32.94
CA ALA A 259 52.06 -20.08 -33.92
C ALA A 259 51.99 -18.81 -34.78
N LEU A 260 50.79 -18.37 -35.17
CA LEU A 260 50.59 -17.13 -35.92
C LEU A 260 50.95 -15.89 -35.11
N ALA A 261 50.62 -15.89 -33.80
CA ALA A 261 51.00 -14.78 -32.91
C ALA A 261 52.52 -14.62 -32.81
N ALA A 262 53.28 -15.72 -32.75
CA ALA A 262 54.73 -15.68 -32.72
C ALA A 262 55.36 -15.20 -34.04
N GLU A 263 54.73 -15.47 -35.19
CA GLU A 263 55.20 -15.01 -36.50
C GLU A 263 54.96 -13.51 -36.70
N LEU A 264 53.82 -13.00 -36.21
CA LEU A 264 53.46 -11.59 -36.30
C LEU A 264 54.31 -10.72 -35.36
N GLU A 265 54.65 -11.23 -34.18
CA GLU A 265 55.61 -10.59 -33.26
C GLU A 265 57.05 -10.59 -33.84
N GLY A 266 57.41 -11.61 -34.62
CA GLY A 266 58.69 -11.66 -35.34
C GLY A 266 58.80 -10.66 -36.50
N ALA A 267 57.69 -10.43 -37.22
CA ALA A 267 57.64 -9.47 -38.34
C ALA A 267 57.73 -8.00 -37.88
N ALA A 268 57.13 -7.67 -36.72
CA ALA A 268 57.18 -6.33 -36.14
C ALA A 268 58.57 -5.91 -35.62
N ILE A 269 59.51 -6.86 -35.49
CA ILE A 269 60.89 -6.62 -35.03
C ILE A 269 61.85 -6.41 -36.23
N ALA A 270 61.40 -6.66 -37.47
CA ALA A 270 62.24 -6.65 -38.67
C ALA A 270 62.06 -5.42 -39.58
N GLU A 271 61.32 -4.39 -39.16
CA GLU A 271 61.28 -3.07 -39.82
C GLU A 271 62.16 -2.03 -39.10
#